data_AF-A0AA96QDZ4-F1
#
_entry.id   AF-A0AA96QDZ4-F1
#
_cell.length_a   1.000
_cell.length_b   1.000
_cell.length_c   1.000
_cell.angle_alpha   90.00
_cell.angle_beta   90.00
_cell.angle_gamma   90.00
#
_symmetry.space_group_name_H-M   'P 1'
#
loop_
_entity.id
_entity.type
_entity.pdbx_description
1 polymer ?
#
loop_
_entity_poly.entity_id
_entity_poly.type
_entity_poly.pdbx_seq_one_letter_code
_entity_poly.pdbx_strand_id
1 'polypeptide(L)'
;MAHMRAEPGQEDRLREALTALVEPTSEEEGYVDYDLPESVEEPGLLFYENWETAAHLDAHLQTPHLVEFAGRLEELLDEQGLTITRLRRIA
;
A
#
# COMPACT_ATOMS: atom_id res chain seq x y z
N MET A 1 -0.39 2.11 -7.94
CA MET A 1 0.55 2.80 -7.04
C MET A 1 -0.24 3.47 -5.95
N ALA A 2 0.13 3.19 -4.70
CA ALA A 2 -0.40 3.85 -3.53
C ALA A 2 0.72 4.68 -2.90
N HIS A 3 0.44 5.92 -2.50
CA HIS A 3 1.38 6.77 -1.77
C HIS A 3 0.73 7.18 -0.46
N MET A 4 1.46 6.99 0.64
CA MET A 4 0.97 7.24 2.00
C MET A 4 1.97 8.09 2.75
N ARG A 5 1.48 9.14 3.40
CA ARG A 5 2.27 10.02 4.25
C ARG A 5 1.84 9.86 5.70
N ALA A 6 2.81 9.53 6.56
CA ALA A 6 2.55 9.31 7.97
C ALA A 6 2.22 10.63 8.69
N GLU A 7 1.33 10.55 9.68
CA GLU A 7 1.22 11.58 10.71
C GLU A 7 2.58 11.73 11.44
N PRO A 8 3.04 12.95 11.77
CA PRO A 8 4.30 13.15 12.49
C PRO A 8 4.43 12.29 13.75
N GLY A 9 5.48 11.47 13.81
CA GLY A 9 5.75 10.55 14.91
C GLY A 9 5.14 9.15 14.74
N GLN A 10 4.40 8.89 13.66
CA GLN A 10 3.80 7.59 13.33
C GLN A 10 4.57 6.84 12.22
N GLU A 11 5.73 7.34 11.78
CA GLU A 11 6.48 6.82 10.63
C GLU A 11 6.85 5.35 10.80
N ASP A 12 7.41 4.98 11.97
CA ASP A 12 7.78 3.60 12.26
C ASP A 12 6.57 2.67 12.34
N ARG A 13 5.44 3.17 12.89
CA ARG A 13 4.19 2.41 12.98
C ARG A 13 3.54 2.21 11.62
N LEU A 14 3.62 3.21 10.75
CA LEU A 14 3.18 3.08 9.36
C LEU A 14 4.10 2.10 8.61
N ARG A 15 5.42 2.20 8.75
CA ARG A 15 6.37 1.27 8.12
C ARG A 15 6.11 -0.18 8.54
N GLU A 16 5.92 -0.42 9.84
CA GLU A 16 5.58 -1.75 10.37
C GLU A 16 4.25 -2.24 9.80
N ALA A 17 3.21 -1.39 9.80
CA ALA A 17 1.89 -1.74 9.27
C ALA A 17 1.92 -2.10 7.79
N LEU A 18 2.66 -1.33 6.97
CA LEU A 18 2.79 -1.58 5.53
C LEU A 18 3.64 -2.82 5.24
N THR A 19 4.74 -3.00 5.97
CA THR A 19 5.61 -4.18 5.81
C THR A 19 4.84 -5.48 6.12
N ALA A 20 3.93 -5.45 7.09
CA ALA A 20 3.08 -6.58 7.45
C ALA A 20 2.10 -7.00 6.33
N LEU A 21 1.84 -6.16 5.32
CA LEU A 21 0.98 -6.51 4.19
C LEU A 21 1.71 -7.34 3.13
N VAL A 22 3.05 -7.26 3.07
CA VAL A 22 3.83 -7.83 1.96
C VAL A 22 3.70 -9.35 1.87
N GLU A 23 3.94 -10.05 2.99
CA GLU A 23 3.87 -11.52 3.03
C GLU A 23 2.48 -12.05 2.64
N PRO A 24 1.36 -11.64 3.27
CA PRO A 24 0.05 -12.15 2.89
C PRO A 24 -0.38 -11.73 1.48
N THR A 25 0.02 -10.54 1.00
CA THR A 25 -0.30 -10.11 -0.37
C THR A 25 0.39 -10.99 -1.41
N SER A 26 1.62 -11.45 -1.13
CA SER A 26 2.37 -12.32 -2.04
C SER A 26 1.73 -13.70 -2.28
N GLU A 27 0.80 -14.10 -1.42
CA GLU A 27 0.07 -15.37 -1.51
C GLU A 27 -1.27 -15.25 -2.26
N GLU A 28 -1.64 -14.04 -2.69
CA GLU A 28 -2.92 -13.77 -3.34
C GLU A 28 -2.97 -14.23 -4.80
N GLU A 29 -4.16 -14.63 -5.23
CA GLU A 29 -4.41 -14.99 -6.63
C GLU A 29 -4.23 -13.77 -7.54
N GLY A 30 -3.44 -13.92 -8.61
CA GLY A 30 -3.15 -12.85 -9.55
C GLY A 30 -2.09 -11.85 -9.07
N TYR A 31 -1.39 -12.14 -7.97
CA TYR A 31 -0.18 -11.42 -7.55
C TYR A 31 0.89 -11.46 -8.66
N VAL A 32 1.46 -10.30 -9.00
CA VAL A 32 2.60 -10.19 -9.90
C VAL A 32 3.79 -9.57 -9.18
N ASP A 33 3.57 -8.43 -8.52
CA ASP A 33 4.61 -7.67 -7.83
C ASP A 33 4.01 -6.70 -6.81
N TYR A 34 4.71 -6.45 -5.69
CA TYR A 34 4.22 -5.61 -4.59
C TYR A 34 5.41 -4.99 -3.81
N ASP A 35 5.98 -3.94 -4.40
CA ASP A 35 7.17 -3.27 -3.88
C ASP A 35 6.83 -2.12 -2.92
N LEU A 36 7.53 -2.04 -1.78
CA LEU A 36 7.37 -1.00 -0.75
C LEU A 36 8.61 -0.08 -0.63
N PRO A 37 8.85 0.86 -1.56
CA PRO A 37 9.89 1.87 -1.38
C PRO A 37 9.47 3.00 -0.43
N GLU A 38 10.46 3.51 0.30
CA GLU A 38 10.37 4.76 1.08
C GLU A 38 11.16 5.86 0.35
N SER A 39 10.58 7.05 0.24
CA SER A 39 11.24 8.18 -0.41
C SER A 39 12.35 8.77 0.47
N VAL A 40 13.48 9.10 -0.13
CA VAL A 40 14.64 9.72 0.54
C VAL A 40 14.64 11.25 0.44
N GLU A 41 13.76 11.83 -0.38
CA GLU A 41 13.68 13.27 -0.64
C GLU A 41 12.47 13.92 0.04
N GLU A 42 11.34 13.21 0.08
CA GLU A 42 10.08 13.68 0.63
C GLU A 42 9.47 12.63 1.57
N PRO A 43 8.80 13.01 2.68
CA PRO A 43 8.17 12.05 3.56
C PRO A 43 7.09 11.25 2.83
N GLY A 44 7.20 9.92 2.85
CA GLY A 44 6.17 9.04 2.29
C GLY A 44 6.68 7.64 1.98
N LEU A 45 5.77 6.67 2.09
CA LEU A 45 5.95 5.30 1.65
C LEU A 45 5.04 5.02 0.45
N LEU A 46 5.54 4.24 -0.51
CA LEU A 46 4.81 3.93 -1.72
C LEU A 46 4.66 2.43 -1.87
N PHE A 47 3.51 1.99 -2.37
CA PHE A 47 3.40 0.68 -2.99
C PHE A 47 3.39 0.80 -4.51
N TYR A 48 4.26 0.02 -5.17
CA TYR A 48 4.14 -0.30 -6.58
C TYR A 48 3.63 -1.73 -6.72
N GLU A 49 2.40 -1.83 -7.22
CA GLU A 49 1.68 -3.09 -7.26
C GLU A 49 1.32 -3.42 -8.70
N ASN A 50 1.59 -4.66 -9.08
CA ASN A 50 1.16 -5.23 -10.33
C ASN A 50 0.29 -6.45 -10.06
N TRP A 51 -0.84 -6.49 -10.76
CA TRP A 51 -1.84 -7.54 -10.66
C TRP A 51 -2.14 -8.05 -12.07
N GLU A 52 -2.39 -9.35 -12.21
CA GLU A 52 -2.68 -9.94 -13.53
C GLU A 52 -3.92 -9.32 -14.18
N THR A 53 -4.92 -8.96 -13.37
CA THR A 53 -6.16 -8.33 -13.85
C THR A 53 -6.68 -7.28 -12.86
N ALA A 54 -7.57 -6.42 -13.34
CA ALA A 54 -8.28 -5.48 -12.47
C ALA A 54 -9.14 -6.20 -11.41
N ALA A 55 -9.70 -7.38 -11.74
CA ALA A 55 -10.51 -8.16 -10.82
C ALA A 55 -9.68 -8.73 -9.65
N HIS A 56 -8.42 -9.12 -9.90
CA HIS A 56 -7.51 -9.55 -8.83
C HIS A 56 -7.16 -8.40 -7.89
N LEU A 57 -6.90 -7.20 -8.43
CA LEU A 57 -6.73 -6.01 -7.58
C LEU A 57 -8.00 -5.67 -6.79
N ASP A 58 -9.18 -5.77 -7.39
CA ASP A 58 -10.42 -5.50 -6.66
C ASP A 58 -10.66 -6.54 -5.55
N ALA A 59 -10.24 -7.80 -5.74
CA ALA A 59 -10.25 -8.83 -4.71
C ALA A 59 -9.23 -8.54 -3.59
N HIS A 60 -8.01 -8.11 -3.94
CA HIS A 60 -6.98 -7.67 -3.00
C HIS A 60 -7.49 -6.60 -2.03
N LEU A 61 -8.19 -5.59 -2.55
CA LEU A 61 -8.77 -4.51 -1.75
C LEU A 61 -9.84 -4.97 -0.74
N GLN A 62 -10.29 -6.23 -0.82
CA GLN A 62 -11.27 -6.83 0.09
C GLN A 62 -10.66 -7.89 1.02
N THR A 63 -9.35 -8.14 0.95
CA THR A 63 -8.72 -9.16 1.79
C THR A 63 -8.71 -8.73 3.27
N PRO A 64 -8.73 -9.69 4.21
CA PRO A 64 -8.77 -9.36 5.63
C PRO A 64 -7.62 -8.44 6.08
N HIS A 65 -6.40 -8.68 5.62
CA HIS A 65 -5.23 -7.89 6.02
C HIS A 65 -5.28 -6.45 5.48
N LEU A 66 -5.82 -6.22 4.28
CA LEU A 66 -6.04 -4.87 3.75
C LEU A 66 -7.19 -4.16 4.46
N VAL A 67 -8.29 -4.86 4.77
CA VAL A 67 -9.43 -4.28 5.51
C VAL A 67 -9.01 -3.90 6.93
N GLU A 68 -8.24 -4.75 7.61
CA GLU A 68 -7.67 -4.46 8.94
C GLU A 68 -6.73 -3.26 8.90
N PHE A 69 -5.86 -3.18 7.89
CA PHE A 69 -4.99 -2.02 7.69
C PHE A 69 -5.78 -0.74 7.38
N ALA A 70 -6.81 -0.82 6.55
CA ALA A 70 -7.67 0.31 6.20
C ALA A 70 -8.33 0.94 7.46
N GLY A 71 -8.65 0.13 8.47
CA GLY A 71 -9.18 0.59 9.75
C GLY A 71 -8.19 1.41 10.60
N ARG A 72 -6.90 1.43 10.24
CA ARG A 72 -5.83 2.17 10.95
C ARG A 72 -5.44 3.48 10.26
N LEU A 73 -5.97 3.75 9.06
CA LEU A 73 -5.51 4.87 8.23
C LEU A 73 -5.70 6.23 8.91
N GLU A 74 -6.83 6.44 9.59
CA GLU A 74 -7.13 7.71 10.29
C GLU A 74 -6.10 8.03 11.39
N GLU A 75 -5.51 7.01 12.02
CA GLU A 75 -4.50 7.19 13.07
C GLU A 75 -3.08 7.33 12.50
N LEU A 76 -2.81 6.72 11.35
CA LEU A 76 -1.47 6.59 10.81
C LEU A 76 -1.09 7.67 9.82
N LEU A 77 -2.06 8.26 9.11
CA LEU A 77 -1.80 9.17 8.01
C LEU A 77 -2.09 10.62 8.36
N ASP A 78 -1.31 11.52 7.80
CA ASP A 78 -1.52 12.96 7.94
C ASP A 78 -2.61 13.50 6.99
N GLU A 79 -2.74 14.82 6.93
CA GLU A 79 -3.71 15.51 6.07
C GLU A 79 -3.51 15.26 4.56
N GLN A 80 -2.31 14.88 4.10
CA GLN A 80 -2.06 14.48 2.70
C GLN A 80 -2.46 13.02 2.45
N GLY A 81 -2.51 12.19 3.50
CA GLY A 81 -3.25 10.94 3.50
C GLY A 81 -2.75 9.86 2.54
N LEU A 82 -3.72 9.15 1.95
CA LEU A 82 -3.50 8.09 0.96
C LEU A 82 -3.88 8.60 -0.44
N THR A 83 -2.94 8.52 -1.38
CA THR A 83 -3.18 8.79 -2.80
C THR A 83 -3.06 7.51 -3.62
N ILE A 84 -4.11 7.16 -4.38
CA ILE A 84 -4.12 6.01 -5.29
C ILE A 84 -4.03 6.48 -6.73
N THR A 85 -3.04 5.97 -7.46
CA THR A 85 -2.88 6.19 -8.90
C THR A 85 -2.88 4.86 -9.64
N ARG A 86 -3.85 4.69 -10.56
CA ARG A 86 -3.90 3.55 -11.49
C ARG A 86 -2.95 3.83 -12.66
N LEU A 87 -2.01 2.92 -12.88
CA LEU A 87 -0.98 3.03 -13.92
C LEU A 87 -1.17 1.91 -14.95
N ARG A 88 -0.63 2.10 -16.15
CA ARG A 88 -0.48 1.03 -17.14
C ARG A 88 0.97 0.96 -17.59
N ARG A 89 1.52 -0.26 -17.71
CA ARG A 89 2.84 -0.46 -18.30
C ARG A 89 2.80 -0.13 -19.78
N ILE A 90 3.80 0.61 -20.28
CA ILE A 90 3.90 1.03 -21.68
C ILE A 90 5.08 0.40 -22.43
N ALA A 91 6.05 -0.15 -21.70
CA ALA A 91 7.24 -0.84 -22.19
C ALA A 91 7.71 -1.85 -21.12
#